data_AF-A0A927LMG7-F1
#
_entry.id   AF-A0A927LMG7-F1
#
_cell.length_a   1.000
_cell.length_b   1.000
_cell.length_c   1.000
_cell.angle_alpha   90.00
_cell.angle_beta   90.00
_cell.angle_gamma   90.00
#
_symmetry.space_group_name_H-M   'P 1'
#
loop_
_entity.id
_entity.type
_entity.pdbx_description
1 polymer ?
#
loop_
_entity_poly.entity_id
_entity_poly.type
_entity_poly.pdbx_seq_one_letter_code
_entity_poly.pdbx_strand_id
1 'polypeptide(L)'
;MLFRKKSIQFLYFRELFYISSILLFLFMCPNLIYGQQKKFDSVFYNTAVNISGTDTQKALRIADSLYRKTPEKRNKLRALMLTADIYTKKGQINKAIEYALKANLLAEETNNYEWIARISGFLSTQYRSTGLKSAGKRFLSKGMNAAQKISDTNMAYLFLATAYQENAYYEMEDKAFQKAIESLKKADSLFKKLPENPTKYFMLATNAEMLGKNNFFDFNFNIAQKHYSEGLLYLEKASAEDSPLKGFIYDGLGKVFFSQKNYDKAHNYFLKAAAIAEKVDFTTLKTEVYQDLSNYYDLVKDMPNYKHYNKLYNIIVQSQIKENKQSADKIVSSINKEAQRSSKSKENYLYLLGFILFILSFTFILYVIHKKREKKKFQQILKLLKERNLQSNASEISKALSENKKLQTEEKQSTLMMSPAVEELLVDKLRKFELGNKFTNNSISLSSLSTLLETNSKYLSYVINLHKGKDFNSYINELRIFYIINKIENDTIYANYKISYLAQESGFSSHSKFSAVFKKVTGLPPTVFLEQYKSSKSKKN
;
A
#
# COMPACT_ATOMS: atom_id res chain seq x y z
N MET A 1 15.01 39.59 49.53
CA MET A 1 14.63 39.07 50.85
C MET A 1 13.72 37.87 50.57
N LEU A 2 14.09 36.59 50.67
CA LEU A 2 15.29 35.84 51.06
C LEU A 2 15.76 35.02 49.82
N PHE A 3 17.03 35.15 49.38
CA PHE A 3 18.14 34.20 49.63
C PHE A 3 17.86 32.77 49.11
N ARG A 4 18.71 32.12 48.31
CA ARG A 4 20.00 32.42 47.67
C ARG A 4 20.41 31.10 46.96
N LYS A 5 21.02 31.21 45.77
CA LYS A 5 22.16 30.39 45.28
C LYS A 5 21.93 28.87 45.12
N LYS A 6 22.55 28.13 44.20
CA LYS A 6 23.69 28.29 43.27
C LYS A 6 23.54 27.04 42.37
N SER A 7 23.58 27.16 41.04
CA SER A 7 24.77 26.89 40.20
C SER A 7 25.40 25.51 40.43
N ILE A 8 25.78 24.68 39.46
CA ILE A 8 26.01 24.80 38.01
C ILE A 8 26.53 23.41 37.60
N GLN A 9 26.18 22.91 36.40
CA GLN A 9 26.92 21.91 35.59
C GLN A 9 27.13 20.50 36.18
N PHE A 10 27.29 19.38 35.47
CA PHE A 10 27.44 18.91 34.09
C PHE A 10 27.28 17.36 34.29
N LEU A 11 26.63 16.50 33.52
CA LEU A 11 27.00 15.99 32.19
C LEU A 11 26.12 14.71 31.95
N TYR A 12 25.43 14.66 30.80
CA TYR A 12 25.19 13.50 29.92
C TYR A 12 24.15 12.39 30.22
N PHE A 13 23.22 12.33 29.24
CA PHE A 13 22.76 11.17 28.45
C PHE A 13 21.54 10.32 28.88
N ARG A 14 20.62 10.24 27.90
CA ARG A 14 19.58 9.24 27.58
C ARG A 14 18.15 9.45 28.08
N GLU A 15 17.32 9.80 27.08
CA GLU A 15 15.98 9.25 26.79
C GLU A 15 14.80 9.83 27.61
N LEU A 16 14.19 10.90 27.09
CA LEU A 16 12.81 10.83 26.60
C LEU A 16 12.44 12.09 25.80
N PHE A 17 12.14 11.83 24.53
CA PHE A 17 11.44 12.66 23.54
C PHE A 17 10.21 13.36 24.15
N TYR A 18 10.04 14.67 23.90
CA TYR A 18 8.84 15.33 23.36
C TYR A 18 8.78 16.83 23.74
N ILE A 19 8.31 17.63 22.78
CA ILE A 19 7.80 19.01 22.90
C ILE A 19 8.84 20.13 22.66
N SER A 20 9.11 20.26 21.36
CA SER A 20 8.83 21.47 20.58
C SER A 20 9.64 22.74 20.86
N SER A 21 10.70 22.87 20.08
CA SER A 21 11.17 24.10 19.45
C SER A 21 10.14 24.67 18.44
N ILE A 22 8.89 24.87 18.86
CA ILE A 22 7.88 25.64 18.14
C ILE A 22 7.87 27.03 18.77
N LEU A 23 8.75 27.92 18.32
CA LEU A 23 8.57 29.38 18.49
C LEU A 23 9.56 30.27 17.73
N LEU A 24 10.27 29.77 16.71
CA LEU A 24 11.21 30.62 15.95
C LEU A 24 11.16 30.47 14.43
N PHE A 25 10.00 30.11 13.87
CA PHE A 25 9.70 30.23 12.43
C PHE A 25 8.23 30.56 12.15
N LEU A 26 7.60 31.34 13.04
CA LEU A 26 6.16 31.63 13.01
C LEU A 26 5.77 33.01 12.46
N PHE A 27 6.68 33.78 11.84
CA PHE A 27 6.32 35.13 11.37
C PHE A 27 6.84 35.58 9.99
N MET A 28 7.26 34.68 9.10
CA MET A 28 7.54 35.04 7.71
C MET A 28 6.96 34.00 6.73
N CYS A 29 6.01 34.46 5.90
CA CYS A 29 5.38 33.81 4.74
C CYS A 29 4.05 33.00 4.89
N PRO A 30 2.98 33.55 5.48
CA PRO A 30 1.61 33.24 5.02
C PRO A 30 1.26 33.98 3.72
N ASN A 31 1.89 35.14 3.46
CA ASN A 31 1.50 36.03 2.35
C ASN A 31 2.01 35.61 0.97
N LEU A 32 3.14 34.88 0.88
CA LEU A 32 3.66 34.45 -0.42
C LEU A 32 2.86 33.29 -1.01
N ILE A 33 2.46 32.32 -0.19
CA ILE A 33 1.65 31.16 -0.63
C ILE A 33 0.24 31.63 -1.00
N TYR A 34 -0.38 32.47 -0.17
CA TYR A 34 -1.70 33.04 -0.45
C TYR A 34 -1.68 33.98 -1.67
N GLY A 35 -0.62 34.78 -1.84
CA GLY A 35 -0.41 35.63 -3.02
C GLY A 35 -0.15 34.83 -4.31
N GLN A 36 0.63 33.76 -4.25
CA GLN A 36 0.85 32.84 -5.38
C GLN A 36 -0.43 32.08 -5.74
N GLN A 37 -1.22 31.66 -4.76
CA GLN A 37 -2.49 30.97 -4.98
C GLN A 37 -3.53 31.90 -5.63
N LYS A 38 -3.70 33.13 -5.13
CA LYS A 38 -4.55 34.16 -5.78
C LYS A 38 -4.10 34.45 -7.21
N LYS A 39 -2.79 34.53 -7.46
CA LYS A 39 -2.25 34.74 -8.81
C LYS A 39 -2.51 33.55 -9.73
N PHE A 40 -2.32 32.32 -9.23
CA PHE A 40 -2.66 31.11 -9.97
C PHE A 40 -4.14 31.08 -10.32
N ASP A 41 -5.03 31.30 -9.34
CA ASP A 41 -6.47 31.25 -9.50
C ASP A 41 -6.97 32.28 -10.52
N SER A 42 -6.46 33.51 -10.44
CA SER A 42 -6.79 34.58 -11.38
C SER A 42 -6.35 34.25 -12.81
N VAL A 43 -5.09 33.83 -12.99
CA VAL A 43 -4.56 33.48 -14.33
C VAL A 43 -5.28 32.24 -14.88
N PHE A 44 -5.52 31.24 -14.04
CA PHE A 44 -6.26 30.03 -14.41
C PHE A 44 -7.67 30.37 -14.87
N TYR A 45 -8.43 31.13 -14.08
CA TYR A 45 -9.81 31.49 -14.39
C TYR A 45 -9.89 32.32 -15.68
N ASN A 46 -9.07 33.36 -15.79
CA ASN A 46 -9.03 34.19 -17.00
C ASN A 46 -8.67 33.36 -18.24
N THR A 47 -7.74 32.40 -18.11
CA THR A 47 -7.37 31.53 -19.23
C THR A 47 -8.51 30.58 -19.59
N ALA A 48 -9.11 29.93 -18.60
CA ALA A 48 -10.20 28.97 -18.80
C ALA A 48 -11.43 29.62 -19.43
N VAL A 49 -11.81 30.82 -18.96
CA VAL A 49 -13.05 31.49 -19.37
C VAL A 49 -12.84 32.38 -20.60
N ASN A 50 -11.80 33.22 -20.61
CA ASN A 50 -11.70 34.31 -21.59
C ASN A 50 -10.73 34.02 -22.76
N ILE A 51 -9.70 33.20 -22.55
CA ILE A 51 -8.64 32.98 -23.55
C ILE A 51 -8.84 31.65 -24.29
N SER A 52 -9.25 30.59 -23.59
CA SER A 52 -9.30 29.24 -24.16
C SER A 52 -10.25 29.09 -25.35
N GLY A 53 -11.28 29.92 -25.43
CA GLY A 53 -12.24 29.96 -26.55
C GLY A 53 -11.79 30.81 -27.74
N THR A 54 -10.90 31.80 -27.54
CA THR A 54 -10.51 32.75 -28.61
C THR A 54 -9.10 32.51 -29.15
N ASP A 55 -8.16 32.11 -28.29
CA ASP A 55 -6.77 31.84 -28.65
C ASP A 55 -6.26 30.59 -27.92
N THR A 56 -6.55 29.44 -28.53
CA THR A 56 -6.19 28.14 -27.97
C THR A 56 -4.67 27.93 -27.86
N GLN A 57 -3.85 28.56 -28.72
CA GLN A 57 -2.39 28.42 -28.64
C GLN A 57 -1.82 29.19 -27.46
N LYS A 58 -2.27 30.43 -27.26
CA LYS A 58 -1.90 31.22 -26.08
C LYS A 58 -2.38 30.55 -24.80
N ALA A 59 -3.61 30.04 -24.78
CA ALA A 59 -4.14 29.32 -23.62
C ALA A 59 -3.27 28.10 -23.25
N LEU A 60 -2.80 27.32 -24.23
CA LEU A 60 -1.88 26.19 -23.98
C LEU A 60 -0.53 26.64 -23.40
N ARG A 61 0.05 27.74 -23.91
CA ARG A 61 1.30 28.30 -23.35
C ARG A 61 1.11 28.74 -21.90
N ILE A 62 -0.04 29.35 -21.58
CA ILE A 62 -0.36 29.75 -20.20
C ILE A 62 -0.55 28.52 -19.32
N ALA A 63 -1.28 27.50 -19.79
CA ALA A 63 -1.49 26.26 -19.03
C ALA A 63 -0.17 25.52 -18.73
N ASP A 64 0.75 25.44 -19.69
CA ASP A 64 2.10 24.87 -19.46
C ASP A 64 2.89 25.72 -18.44
N SER A 65 2.83 27.05 -18.55
CA SER A 65 3.46 27.92 -17.54
C SER A 65 2.84 27.73 -16.15
N LEU A 66 1.52 27.56 -16.03
CA LEU A 66 0.84 27.32 -14.74
C LEU A 66 1.29 25.98 -14.15
N TYR A 67 1.43 24.95 -14.98
CA TYR A 67 1.89 23.62 -14.57
C TYR A 67 3.34 23.64 -14.07
N ARG A 68 4.26 24.30 -14.80
CA ARG A 68 5.69 24.33 -14.46
C ARG A 68 6.00 25.18 -13.23
N LYS A 69 5.28 26.29 -13.03
CA LYS A 69 5.56 27.27 -11.96
C LYS A 69 4.96 26.89 -10.61
N THR A 70 4.02 25.95 -10.55
CA THR A 70 3.37 25.59 -9.30
C THR A 70 4.02 24.37 -8.63
N PRO A 71 4.43 24.47 -7.35
CA PRO A 71 4.95 23.32 -6.62
C PRO A 71 3.81 22.40 -6.12
N GLU A 72 2.59 22.92 -5.99
CA GLU A 72 1.45 22.21 -5.40
C GLU A 72 0.83 21.18 -6.36
N LYS A 73 0.69 19.93 -5.90
CA LYS A 73 0.04 18.86 -6.67
C LYS A 73 -1.38 19.24 -7.13
N ARG A 74 -2.17 19.92 -6.30
CA ARG A 74 -3.53 20.36 -6.65
C ARG A 74 -3.54 21.33 -7.84
N ASN A 75 -2.62 22.28 -7.87
CA ASN A 75 -2.54 23.27 -8.96
C ASN A 75 -1.93 22.67 -10.23
N LYS A 76 -0.99 21.71 -10.11
CA LYS A 76 -0.54 20.90 -11.24
C LYS A 76 -1.70 20.14 -11.88
N LEU A 77 -2.54 19.52 -11.07
CA LEU A 77 -3.74 18.81 -11.51
C LEU A 77 -4.69 19.75 -12.27
N ARG A 78 -4.98 20.93 -11.71
CA ARG A 78 -5.82 21.96 -12.37
C ARG A 78 -5.24 22.37 -13.72
N ALA A 79 -3.94 22.66 -13.80
CA ALA A 79 -3.29 23.05 -15.05
C ALA A 79 -3.35 21.93 -16.11
N LEU A 80 -3.22 20.67 -15.71
CA LEU A 80 -3.41 19.52 -16.60
C LEU A 80 -4.85 19.43 -17.13
N MET A 81 -5.85 19.63 -16.27
CA MET A 81 -7.26 19.62 -16.69
C MET A 81 -7.63 20.82 -17.58
N LEU A 82 -7.05 22.01 -17.33
CA LEU A 82 -7.17 23.14 -18.24
C LEU A 82 -6.57 22.82 -19.61
N THR A 83 -5.41 22.16 -19.63
CA THR A 83 -4.78 21.71 -20.88
C THR A 83 -5.67 20.71 -21.62
N ALA A 84 -6.28 19.77 -20.89
CA ALA A 84 -7.23 18.81 -21.46
C ALA A 84 -8.44 19.51 -22.08
N ASP A 85 -9.07 20.44 -21.36
CA ASP A 85 -10.22 21.22 -21.83
C ASP A 85 -9.89 22.04 -23.10
N ILE A 86 -8.72 22.69 -23.14
CA ILE A 86 -8.28 23.42 -24.33
C ILE A 86 -8.10 22.47 -25.52
N TYR A 87 -7.56 21.26 -25.32
CA TYR A 87 -7.44 20.28 -26.41
C TYR A 87 -8.80 19.74 -26.87
N THR A 88 -9.77 19.57 -25.97
CA THR A 88 -11.16 19.24 -26.35
C THR A 88 -11.76 20.33 -27.22
N LYS A 89 -11.60 21.61 -26.86
CA LYS A 89 -12.05 22.76 -27.68
C LYS A 89 -11.40 22.81 -29.06
N LYS A 90 -10.17 22.30 -29.21
CA LYS A 90 -9.48 22.18 -30.50
C LYS A 90 -9.86 20.94 -31.32
N GLY A 91 -10.79 20.10 -30.85
CA GLY A 91 -11.11 18.80 -31.46
C GLY A 91 -10.01 17.74 -31.31
N GLN A 92 -8.94 18.01 -30.55
CA GLN A 92 -7.81 17.09 -30.37
C GLN A 92 -8.06 16.13 -29.19
N ILE A 93 -9.10 15.30 -29.30
CA ILE A 93 -9.61 14.45 -28.21
C ILE A 93 -8.51 13.56 -27.59
N ASN A 94 -7.60 13.03 -28.39
CA ASN A 94 -6.51 12.17 -27.90
C ASN A 94 -5.62 12.86 -26.88
N LYS A 95 -5.26 14.12 -27.16
CA LYS A 95 -4.45 14.91 -26.25
C LYS A 95 -5.26 15.28 -25.02
N ALA A 96 -6.54 15.59 -25.19
CA ALA A 96 -7.43 15.84 -24.05
C ALA A 96 -7.46 14.64 -23.09
N ILE A 97 -7.64 13.43 -23.61
CA ILE A 97 -7.59 12.18 -22.85
C ILE A 97 -6.21 12.00 -22.19
N GLU A 98 -5.11 12.18 -22.94
CA GLU A 98 -3.75 12.03 -22.40
C GLU A 98 -3.48 12.94 -21.19
N TYR A 99 -3.83 14.22 -21.29
CA TYR A 99 -3.65 15.18 -20.20
C TYR A 99 -4.61 14.94 -19.04
N ALA A 100 -5.86 14.53 -19.31
CA ALA A 100 -6.81 14.15 -18.27
C ALA A 100 -6.37 12.87 -17.51
N LEU A 101 -5.77 11.89 -18.19
CA LEU A 101 -5.19 10.71 -17.54
C LEU A 101 -4.00 11.07 -16.63
N LYS A 102 -3.13 12.01 -17.07
CA LYS A 102 -2.06 12.55 -16.22
C LYS A 102 -2.64 13.23 -14.97
N ALA A 103 -3.73 13.99 -15.11
CA ALA A 103 -4.41 14.62 -14.00
C ALA A 103 -5.04 13.59 -13.05
N ASN A 104 -5.66 12.53 -13.61
CA ASN A 104 -6.29 11.46 -12.85
C ASN A 104 -5.28 10.74 -11.94
N LEU A 105 -4.08 10.42 -12.45
CA LEU A 105 -3.02 9.80 -11.64
C LEU A 105 -2.66 10.66 -10.42
N LEU A 106 -2.54 11.97 -10.62
CA LEU A 106 -2.23 12.90 -9.54
C LEU A 106 -3.39 13.04 -8.52
N ALA A 107 -4.63 12.95 -9.00
CA ALA A 107 -5.82 12.93 -8.14
C ALA A 107 -5.86 11.69 -7.25
N GLU A 108 -5.52 10.53 -7.80
CA GLU A 108 -5.47 9.25 -7.07
C GLU A 108 -4.35 9.21 -6.04
N GLU A 109 -3.14 9.69 -6.38
CA GLU A 109 -2.03 9.80 -5.43
C GLU A 109 -2.38 10.66 -4.19
N THR A 110 -3.28 11.63 -4.36
CA THR A 110 -3.66 12.58 -3.31
C THR A 110 -4.99 12.20 -2.63
N ASN A 111 -5.61 11.08 -3.01
CA ASN A 111 -6.95 10.64 -2.57
C ASN A 111 -8.00 11.76 -2.68
N ASN A 112 -7.88 12.63 -3.68
CA ASN A 112 -8.79 13.75 -3.84
C ASN A 112 -10.06 13.31 -4.59
N TYR A 113 -11.05 12.82 -3.85
CA TYR A 113 -12.28 12.27 -4.44
C TYR A 113 -13.08 13.27 -5.30
N GLU A 114 -13.02 14.57 -4.98
CA GLU A 114 -13.64 15.62 -5.80
C GLU A 114 -13.05 15.63 -7.21
N TRP A 115 -11.71 15.65 -7.29
CA TRP A 115 -11.02 15.64 -8.58
C TRP A 115 -11.09 14.29 -9.28
N ILE A 116 -11.08 13.18 -8.55
CA ILE A 116 -11.30 11.86 -9.14
C ILE A 116 -12.68 11.81 -9.81
N ALA A 117 -13.74 12.29 -9.14
CA ALA A 117 -15.09 12.33 -9.70
C ALA A 117 -15.15 13.22 -10.96
N ARG A 118 -14.63 14.44 -10.87
CA ARG A 118 -14.62 15.41 -11.98
C ARG A 118 -13.86 14.89 -13.21
N ILE A 119 -12.65 14.38 -13.01
CA ILE A 119 -11.81 13.89 -14.12
C ILE A 119 -12.39 12.62 -14.71
N SER A 120 -12.97 11.74 -13.87
CA SER A 120 -13.62 10.52 -14.36
C SER A 120 -14.86 10.83 -15.19
N GLY A 121 -15.66 11.82 -14.81
CA GLY A 121 -16.77 12.31 -15.64
C GLY A 121 -16.28 12.84 -16.99
N PHE A 122 -15.25 13.68 -16.98
CA PHE A 122 -14.62 14.19 -18.21
C PHE A 122 -14.12 13.06 -19.13
N LEU A 123 -13.35 12.11 -18.57
CA LEU A 123 -12.83 10.97 -19.33
C LEU A 123 -13.95 10.06 -19.87
N SER A 124 -15.01 9.83 -19.08
CA SER A 124 -16.20 9.11 -19.54
C SER A 124 -16.76 9.74 -20.81
N THR A 125 -17.00 11.05 -20.80
CA THR A 125 -17.52 11.79 -21.94
C THR A 125 -16.58 11.70 -23.16
N GLN A 126 -15.27 11.88 -22.98
CA GLN A 126 -14.31 11.81 -24.09
C GLN A 126 -14.23 10.40 -24.71
N TYR A 127 -14.26 9.36 -23.88
CA TYR A 127 -14.27 7.97 -24.37
C TYR A 127 -15.60 7.60 -25.02
N ARG A 128 -16.73 8.09 -24.50
CA ARG A 128 -18.04 7.91 -25.13
C ARG A 128 -18.10 8.56 -26.51
N SER A 129 -17.71 9.83 -26.62
CA SER A 129 -17.73 10.59 -27.87
C SER A 129 -16.82 10.00 -28.96
N THR A 130 -15.84 9.18 -28.58
CA THR A 130 -14.91 8.49 -29.49
C THR A 130 -15.35 7.05 -29.81
N GLY A 131 -16.50 6.61 -29.30
CA GLY A 131 -17.04 5.26 -29.51
C GLY A 131 -16.46 4.19 -28.58
N LEU A 132 -15.54 4.55 -27.68
CA LEU A 132 -14.86 3.63 -26.75
C LEU A 132 -15.69 3.42 -25.47
N LYS A 133 -16.94 2.96 -25.66
CA LYS A 133 -17.98 2.88 -24.61
C LYS A 133 -17.51 2.13 -23.36
N SER A 134 -16.82 1.00 -23.50
CA SER A 134 -16.37 0.19 -22.35
C SER A 134 -15.37 0.93 -21.47
N ALA A 135 -14.42 1.66 -22.07
CA ALA A 135 -13.44 2.45 -21.34
C ALA A 135 -14.14 3.61 -20.61
N GLY A 136 -15.06 4.29 -21.30
CA GLY A 136 -15.81 5.38 -20.71
C GLY A 136 -16.73 4.93 -19.56
N LYS A 137 -17.47 3.83 -19.70
CA LYS A 137 -18.29 3.24 -18.62
C LYS A 137 -17.44 2.87 -17.38
N ARG A 138 -16.18 2.44 -17.56
CA ARG A 138 -15.27 2.20 -16.44
C ARG A 138 -14.96 3.49 -15.67
N PHE A 139 -14.71 4.59 -16.37
CA PHE A 139 -14.50 5.90 -15.74
C PHE A 139 -15.79 6.43 -15.12
N LEU A 140 -16.95 6.24 -15.75
CA LEU A 140 -18.24 6.59 -15.16
C LEU A 140 -18.42 5.92 -13.78
N SER A 141 -18.26 4.59 -13.70
CA SER A 141 -18.34 3.86 -12.42
C SER A 141 -17.33 4.35 -11.40
N LYS A 142 -16.10 4.66 -11.82
CA LYS A 142 -15.07 5.24 -10.97
C LYS A 142 -15.49 6.61 -10.41
N GLY A 143 -16.05 7.45 -11.26
CA GLY A 143 -16.55 8.77 -10.89
C GLY A 143 -17.69 8.71 -9.88
N MET A 144 -18.65 7.80 -10.08
CA MET A 144 -19.75 7.57 -9.13
C MET A 144 -19.24 7.10 -7.77
N ASN A 145 -18.31 6.13 -7.75
CA ASN A 145 -17.70 5.64 -6.51
C ASN A 145 -16.89 6.72 -5.78
N ALA A 146 -16.21 7.59 -6.52
CA ALA A 146 -15.51 8.73 -5.93
C ALA A 146 -16.48 9.77 -5.37
N ALA A 147 -17.55 10.08 -6.10
CA ALA A 147 -18.56 11.05 -5.67
C ALA A 147 -19.23 10.65 -4.35
N GLN A 148 -19.47 9.35 -4.12
CA GLN A 148 -19.97 8.82 -2.84
C GLN A 148 -19.01 9.03 -1.65
N LYS A 149 -17.73 9.27 -1.90
CA LYS A 149 -16.69 9.47 -0.87
C LYS A 149 -16.38 10.95 -0.63
N ILE A 150 -17.05 11.86 -1.33
CA ILE A 150 -16.89 13.31 -1.13
C ILE A 150 -17.59 13.71 0.16
N SER A 151 -16.86 14.39 1.05
CA SER A 151 -17.38 14.83 2.36
C SER A 151 -18.38 15.99 2.23
N ASP A 152 -18.14 16.92 1.32
CA ASP A 152 -19.09 17.99 1.00
C ASP A 152 -20.32 17.40 0.29
N THR A 153 -21.45 17.43 0.97
CA THR A 153 -22.71 16.84 0.51
C THR A 153 -23.22 17.49 -0.79
N ASN A 154 -23.06 18.82 -0.95
CA ASN A 154 -23.52 19.51 -2.15
C ASN A 154 -22.64 19.12 -3.34
N MET A 155 -21.33 19.02 -3.15
CA MET A 155 -20.41 18.55 -4.18
C MET A 155 -20.66 17.08 -4.53
N ALA A 156 -20.95 16.23 -3.53
CA ALA A 156 -21.32 14.83 -3.76
C ALA A 156 -22.59 14.73 -4.62
N TYR A 157 -23.63 15.51 -4.31
CA TYR A 157 -24.87 15.58 -5.10
C TYR A 157 -24.62 16.07 -6.52
N LEU A 158 -23.82 17.13 -6.69
CA LEU A 158 -23.46 17.65 -8.00
C LEU A 158 -22.78 16.58 -8.87
N PHE A 159 -21.73 15.93 -8.36
CA PHE A 159 -21.01 14.93 -9.14
C PHE A 159 -21.81 13.65 -9.38
N LEU A 160 -22.60 13.18 -8.42
CA LEU A 160 -23.51 12.05 -8.66
C LEU A 160 -24.57 12.37 -9.70
N ALA A 161 -25.17 13.57 -9.66
CA ALA A 161 -26.17 14.00 -10.62
C ALA A 161 -25.60 14.10 -12.05
N THR A 162 -24.43 14.72 -12.20
CA THR A 162 -23.72 14.78 -13.50
C THR A 162 -23.30 13.39 -14.00
N ALA A 163 -22.94 12.46 -13.11
CA ALA A 163 -22.68 11.08 -13.49
C ALA A 163 -23.94 10.37 -13.99
N TYR A 164 -25.11 10.63 -13.38
CA TYR A 164 -26.38 10.12 -13.89
C TYR A 164 -26.76 10.71 -15.25
N GLN A 165 -26.46 11.99 -15.52
CA GLN A 165 -26.60 12.57 -16.86
C GLN A 165 -25.70 11.87 -17.87
N GLU A 166 -24.43 11.62 -17.52
CA GLU A 166 -23.50 10.90 -18.40
C GLU A 166 -23.94 9.44 -18.63
N ASN A 167 -24.50 8.76 -17.62
CA ASN A 167 -25.12 7.45 -17.79
C ASN A 167 -26.31 7.51 -18.77
N ALA A 168 -27.15 8.54 -18.66
CA ALA A 168 -28.27 8.75 -19.56
C ALA A 168 -27.80 8.94 -21.01
N TYR A 169 -26.69 9.62 -21.26
CA TYR A 169 -26.12 9.70 -22.61
C TYR A 169 -25.70 8.33 -23.17
N TYR A 170 -25.11 7.44 -22.36
CA TYR A 170 -24.85 6.07 -22.81
C TYR A 170 -26.14 5.32 -23.15
N GLU A 171 -27.16 5.46 -22.32
CA GLU A 171 -28.46 4.82 -22.51
C GLU A 171 -29.16 5.36 -23.78
N MET A 172 -29.04 6.65 -24.06
CA MET A 172 -29.51 7.29 -25.30
C MET A 172 -28.81 6.72 -26.55
N GLU A 173 -27.48 6.56 -26.51
CA GLU A 173 -26.71 5.96 -27.61
C GLU A 173 -27.08 4.49 -27.84
N ASP A 174 -27.52 3.79 -26.79
CA ASP A 174 -28.04 2.42 -26.84
C ASP A 174 -29.56 2.40 -27.16
N LYS A 175 -30.17 3.57 -27.47
CA LYS A 175 -31.62 3.78 -27.72
C LYS A 175 -32.54 3.33 -26.59
N ALA A 176 -32.02 3.23 -25.37
CA ALA A 176 -32.74 2.85 -24.17
C ALA A 176 -33.34 4.09 -23.47
N PHE A 177 -34.23 4.82 -24.15
CA PHE A 177 -34.75 6.11 -23.70
C PHE A 177 -35.45 6.08 -22.34
N GLN A 178 -36.18 5.01 -22.02
CA GLN A 178 -36.79 4.83 -20.70
C GLN A 178 -35.76 4.74 -19.58
N LYS A 179 -34.66 4.01 -19.79
CA LYS A 179 -33.55 3.94 -18.82
C LYS A 179 -32.88 5.29 -18.66
N ALA A 180 -32.65 5.99 -19.77
CA ALA A 180 -32.14 7.36 -19.75
C ALA A 180 -33.05 8.29 -18.94
N ILE A 181 -34.37 8.20 -19.09
CA ILE A 181 -35.34 8.96 -18.28
C ILE A 181 -35.21 8.60 -16.79
N GLU A 182 -35.06 7.33 -16.42
CA GLU A 182 -34.84 6.91 -15.03
C GLU A 182 -33.55 7.48 -14.45
N SER A 183 -32.45 7.43 -15.21
CA SER A 183 -31.16 8.05 -14.84
C SER A 183 -31.32 9.56 -14.63
N LEU A 184 -32.00 10.26 -15.55
CA LEU A 184 -32.23 11.70 -15.47
C LEU A 184 -33.17 12.10 -14.32
N LYS A 185 -34.13 11.25 -13.94
CA LYS A 185 -34.96 11.45 -12.73
C LYS A 185 -34.11 11.37 -11.45
N LYS A 186 -33.11 10.48 -11.40
CA LYS A 186 -32.14 10.43 -10.29
C LYS A 186 -31.28 11.69 -10.25
N ALA A 187 -30.80 12.16 -11.41
CA ALA A 187 -30.07 13.41 -11.52
C ALA A 187 -30.91 14.61 -11.06
N ASP A 188 -32.15 14.72 -11.53
CA ASP A 188 -33.10 15.79 -11.17
C ASP A 188 -33.31 15.89 -9.66
N SER A 189 -33.56 14.75 -9.00
CA SER A 189 -33.73 14.66 -7.55
C SER A 189 -32.52 15.18 -6.78
N LEU A 190 -31.31 14.91 -7.28
CA LEU A 190 -30.07 15.38 -6.65
C LEU A 190 -29.81 16.87 -6.92
N PHE A 191 -30.01 17.35 -8.14
CA PHE A 191 -29.86 18.78 -8.46
C PHE A 191 -30.83 19.65 -7.66
N LYS A 192 -32.06 19.19 -7.44
CA LYS A 192 -33.06 19.90 -6.62
C LYS A 192 -32.63 20.11 -5.17
N LYS A 193 -31.76 19.24 -4.62
CA LYS A 193 -31.20 19.37 -3.27
C LYS A 193 -30.09 20.41 -3.14
N LEU A 194 -29.53 20.88 -4.25
CA LEU A 194 -28.48 21.90 -4.23
C LEU A 194 -29.03 23.26 -3.75
N PRO A 195 -28.17 24.15 -3.21
CA PRO A 195 -28.54 25.52 -2.87
C PRO A 195 -29.03 26.29 -4.10
N GLU A 196 -30.00 27.19 -3.91
CA GLU A 196 -30.52 28.06 -4.97
C GLU A 196 -29.41 29.02 -5.46
N ASN A 197 -28.89 28.75 -6.65
CA ASN A 197 -27.87 29.57 -7.32
C ASN A 197 -27.89 29.33 -8.84
N PRO A 198 -27.23 30.19 -9.64
CA PRO A 198 -27.21 30.04 -11.09
C PRO A 198 -26.73 28.66 -11.58
N THR A 199 -25.74 28.06 -10.91
CA THR A 199 -25.21 26.73 -11.26
C THR A 199 -26.28 25.65 -11.11
N LYS A 200 -27.07 25.65 -10.02
CA LYS A 200 -28.18 24.70 -9.82
C LYS A 200 -29.16 24.80 -10.97
N TYR A 201 -29.61 26.01 -11.29
CA TYR A 201 -30.60 26.21 -12.34
C TYR A 201 -30.06 25.84 -13.72
N PHE A 202 -28.79 26.14 -14.02
CA PHE A 202 -28.16 25.70 -15.25
C PHE A 202 -28.10 24.16 -15.38
N MET A 203 -27.78 23.47 -14.28
CA MET A 203 -27.78 22.00 -14.25
C MET A 203 -29.20 21.42 -14.43
N LEU A 204 -30.20 22.01 -13.79
CA LEU A 204 -31.61 21.64 -13.97
C LEU A 204 -32.10 21.91 -15.40
N ALA A 205 -31.70 23.02 -16.01
CA ALA A 205 -32.00 23.31 -17.41
C ALA A 205 -31.42 22.26 -18.34
N THR A 206 -30.16 21.87 -18.11
CA THR A 206 -29.49 20.81 -18.89
C THR A 206 -30.22 19.48 -18.72
N ASN A 207 -30.60 19.13 -17.49
CA ASN A 207 -31.35 17.91 -17.21
C ASN A 207 -32.76 17.92 -17.85
N ALA A 208 -33.43 19.07 -17.86
CA ALA A 208 -34.74 19.25 -18.47
C ALA A 208 -34.69 19.14 -20.00
N GLU A 209 -33.65 19.67 -20.66
CA GLU A 209 -33.42 19.45 -22.09
C GLU A 209 -33.26 17.95 -22.39
N MET A 210 -32.43 17.25 -21.62
CA MET A 210 -32.22 15.80 -21.81
C MET A 210 -33.50 14.99 -21.56
N LEU A 211 -34.28 15.33 -20.54
CA LEU A 211 -35.59 14.72 -20.28
C LEU A 211 -36.56 15.00 -21.44
N GLY A 212 -36.56 16.22 -21.97
CA GLY A 212 -37.33 16.60 -23.14
C GLY A 212 -36.98 15.73 -24.35
N LYS A 213 -35.68 15.58 -24.63
CA LYS A 213 -35.14 14.79 -25.74
C LYS A 213 -35.53 13.32 -25.63
N ASN A 214 -35.36 12.72 -24.45
CA ASN A 214 -35.70 11.31 -24.26
C ASN A 214 -37.21 11.05 -24.31
N ASN A 215 -38.03 11.93 -23.73
CA ASN A 215 -39.48 11.81 -23.85
C ASN A 215 -39.96 12.00 -25.29
N PHE A 216 -39.30 12.85 -26.08
CA PHE A 216 -39.59 12.98 -27.50
C PHE A 216 -39.33 11.68 -28.26
N PHE A 217 -38.17 11.06 -28.06
CA PHE A 217 -37.83 9.78 -28.70
C PHE A 217 -38.68 8.61 -28.20
N ASP A 218 -39.26 8.73 -27.01
CA ASP A 218 -40.23 7.79 -26.45
C ASP A 218 -41.69 8.15 -26.82
N PHE A 219 -41.89 9.06 -27.78
CA PHE A 219 -43.20 9.50 -28.30
C PHE A 219 -44.12 10.21 -27.29
N ASN A 220 -43.60 10.59 -26.12
CA ASN A 220 -44.33 11.35 -25.09
C ASN A 220 -44.23 12.86 -25.33
N PHE A 221 -44.77 13.34 -26.46
CA PHE A 221 -44.59 14.72 -26.94
C PHE A 221 -45.03 15.80 -25.95
N ASN A 222 -46.14 15.60 -25.22
CA ASN A 222 -46.63 16.56 -24.21
C ASN A 222 -45.65 16.67 -23.02
N ILE A 223 -45.07 15.56 -22.60
CA ILE A 223 -44.09 15.53 -21.51
C ILE A 223 -42.77 16.16 -21.99
N ALA A 224 -42.37 15.87 -23.24
CA ALA A 224 -41.21 16.49 -23.85
C ALA A 224 -41.34 18.03 -23.89
N GLN A 225 -42.48 18.53 -24.37
CA GLN A 225 -42.78 19.96 -24.41
C GLN A 225 -42.72 20.62 -23.02
N LYS A 226 -43.28 19.93 -22.00
CA LYS A 226 -43.24 20.41 -20.62
C LYS A 226 -41.80 20.58 -20.14
N HIS A 227 -40.95 19.56 -20.33
CA HIS A 227 -39.55 19.62 -19.90
C HIS A 227 -38.74 20.67 -20.66
N TYR A 228 -38.96 20.84 -21.97
CA TYR A 228 -38.34 21.93 -22.71
C TYR A 228 -38.77 23.31 -22.16
N SER A 229 -40.04 23.47 -21.81
CA SER A 229 -40.54 24.72 -21.23
C SER A 229 -39.95 24.98 -19.83
N GLU A 230 -39.81 23.94 -19.00
CA GLU A 230 -39.09 23.99 -17.72
C GLU A 230 -37.62 24.38 -17.92
N GLY A 231 -36.97 23.84 -18.96
CA GLY A 231 -35.59 24.17 -19.31
C GLY A 231 -35.38 25.66 -19.62
N LEU A 232 -36.31 26.28 -20.37
CA LEU A 232 -36.27 27.73 -20.63
C LEU A 232 -36.41 28.54 -19.33
N LEU A 233 -37.35 28.16 -18.46
CA LEU A 233 -37.53 28.81 -17.16
C LEU A 233 -36.29 28.69 -16.28
N TYR A 234 -35.64 27.53 -16.27
CA TYR A 234 -34.40 27.34 -15.52
C TYR A 234 -33.22 28.14 -16.10
N LEU A 235 -33.15 28.33 -17.42
CA LEU A 235 -32.13 29.20 -18.02
C LEU A 235 -32.28 30.66 -17.61
N GLU A 236 -33.53 31.15 -17.52
CA GLU A 236 -33.83 32.51 -17.02
C GLU A 236 -33.39 32.65 -15.55
N LYS A 237 -33.73 31.68 -14.70
CA LYS A 237 -33.28 31.66 -13.29
C LYS A 237 -31.75 31.55 -13.14
N ALA A 238 -31.06 31.01 -14.14
CA ALA A 238 -29.61 30.94 -14.18
C ALA A 238 -28.95 32.21 -14.75
N SER A 239 -29.73 33.18 -15.22
CA SER A 239 -29.23 34.34 -15.98
C SER A 239 -28.34 33.92 -17.15
N ALA A 240 -28.77 32.86 -17.85
CA ALA A 240 -28.02 32.18 -18.90
C ALA A 240 -28.84 32.15 -20.21
N GLU A 241 -29.60 33.20 -20.50
CA GLU A 241 -30.49 33.27 -21.67
C GLU A 241 -29.74 33.22 -23.01
N ASP A 242 -28.45 33.59 -23.01
CA ASP A 242 -27.57 33.53 -24.18
C ASP A 242 -26.85 32.17 -24.32
N SER A 243 -27.15 31.21 -23.45
CA SER A 243 -26.55 29.87 -23.50
C SER A 243 -26.92 29.14 -24.79
N PRO A 244 -25.97 28.43 -25.45
CA PRO A 244 -26.27 27.51 -26.54
C PRO A 244 -27.32 26.45 -26.19
N LEU A 245 -27.49 26.14 -24.89
CA LEU A 245 -28.54 25.22 -24.40
C LEU A 245 -29.94 25.65 -24.84
N LYS A 246 -30.19 26.95 -24.92
CA LYS A 246 -31.47 27.50 -25.40
C LYS A 246 -31.75 27.12 -26.86
N GLY A 247 -30.70 27.02 -27.68
CA GLY A 247 -30.78 26.54 -29.06
C GLY A 247 -31.26 25.09 -29.13
N PHE A 248 -30.70 24.20 -28.31
CA PHE A 248 -31.15 22.79 -28.24
C PHE A 248 -32.61 22.68 -27.77
N ILE A 249 -33.00 23.50 -26.78
CA ILE A 249 -34.38 23.50 -26.29
C ILE A 249 -35.36 23.98 -27.36
N TYR A 250 -35.02 25.03 -28.11
CA TYR A 250 -35.85 25.50 -29.23
C TYR A 250 -35.92 24.48 -30.37
N ASP A 251 -34.80 23.83 -30.70
CA ASP A 251 -34.79 22.76 -31.68
C ASP A 251 -35.69 21.58 -31.26
N GLY A 252 -35.60 21.17 -29.99
CA GLY A 252 -36.47 20.17 -29.37
C GLY A 252 -37.96 20.53 -29.41
N LEU A 253 -38.30 21.80 -29.12
CA LEU A 253 -39.68 22.30 -29.28
C LEU A 253 -40.13 22.29 -30.74
N GLY A 254 -39.24 22.67 -31.67
CA GLY A 254 -39.48 22.59 -33.11
C GLY A 254 -39.85 21.17 -33.54
N LYS A 255 -39.06 20.17 -33.11
CA LYS A 255 -39.34 18.74 -33.32
C LYS A 255 -40.69 18.31 -32.75
N VAL A 256 -41.01 18.70 -31.52
CA VAL A 256 -42.29 18.37 -30.89
C VAL A 256 -43.46 18.92 -31.72
N PHE A 257 -43.45 20.19 -32.10
CA PHE A 257 -44.51 20.78 -32.91
C PHE A 257 -44.58 20.18 -34.31
N PHE A 258 -43.43 19.83 -34.89
CA PHE A 258 -43.35 19.13 -36.17
C PHE A 258 -44.03 17.76 -36.11
N SER A 259 -43.75 16.96 -35.07
CA SER A 259 -44.41 15.67 -34.84
C SER A 259 -45.91 15.81 -34.57
N GLN A 260 -46.35 16.93 -34.01
CA GLN A 260 -47.76 17.28 -33.83
C GLN A 260 -48.41 17.86 -35.11
N LYS A 261 -47.70 17.91 -36.25
CA LYS A 261 -48.14 18.49 -37.52
C LYS A 261 -48.45 19.99 -37.46
N ASN A 262 -47.94 20.70 -36.45
CA ASN A 262 -48.04 22.15 -36.35
C ASN A 262 -46.81 22.79 -37.00
N TYR A 263 -46.79 22.79 -38.34
CA TYR A 263 -45.60 23.16 -39.12
C TYR A 263 -45.21 24.64 -38.95
N ASP A 264 -46.16 25.54 -38.74
CA ASP A 264 -45.88 26.97 -38.52
C ASP A 264 -45.14 27.20 -37.19
N LYS A 265 -45.60 26.57 -36.11
CA LYS A 265 -44.88 26.65 -34.82
C LYS A 265 -43.53 25.95 -34.90
N ALA A 266 -43.47 24.79 -35.56
CA ALA A 266 -42.22 24.07 -35.75
C ALA A 266 -41.18 24.94 -36.44
N HIS A 267 -41.55 25.58 -37.56
CA HIS A 267 -40.68 26.47 -38.33
C HIS A 267 -40.16 27.64 -37.48
N ASN A 268 -41.05 28.31 -36.75
CA ASN A 268 -40.68 29.40 -35.87
C ASN A 268 -39.65 28.99 -34.80
N TYR A 269 -39.80 27.80 -34.21
CA TYR A 269 -38.85 27.29 -33.22
C TYR A 269 -37.52 26.86 -33.85
N PHE A 270 -37.54 26.21 -35.01
CA PHE A 270 -36.32 25.89 -35.73
C PHE A 270 -35.53 27.14 -36.14
N LEU A 271 -36.20 28.21 -36.58
CA LEU A 271 -35.52 29.49 -36.87
C LEU A 271 -34.93 30.15 -35.63
N LYS A 272 -35.61 30.07 -34.47
CA LYS A 272 -35.04 30.53 -33.19
C LYS A 272 -33.79 29.73 -32.82
N ALA A 273 -33.79 28.42 -33.05
CA ALA A 273 -32.62 27.58 -32.82
C ALA A 273 -31.48 27.91 -33.79
N ALA A 274 -31.78 28.12 -35.08
CA ALA A 274 -30.82 28.53 -36.10
C ALA A 274 -30.13 29.86 -35.75
N ALA A 275 -30.92 30.87 -35.36
CA ALA A 275 -30.41 32.18 -34.99
C ALA A 275 -29.43 32.13 -33.80
N ILE A 276 -29.57 31.15 -32.90
CA ILE A 276 -28.60 30.90 -31.83
C ILE A 276 -27.39 30.15 -32.39
N ALA A 277 -27.61 29.07 -33.15
CA ALA A 277 -26.55 28.24 -33.72
C ALA A 277 -25.58 29.03 -34.62
N GLU A 278 -26.07 30.02 -35.35
CA GLU A 278 -25.25 30.89 -36.21
C GLU A 278 -24.36 31.86 -35.40
N LYS A 279 -24.84 32.32 -34.24
CA LYS A 279 -24.13 33.27 -33.38
C LYS A 279 -23.04 32.61 -32.53
N VAL A 280 -23.21 31.33 -32.18
CA VAL A 280 -22.31 30.62 -31.27
C VAL A 280 -21.38 29.67 -32.03
N ASP A 281 -20.12 29.59 -31.62
CA ASP A 281 -19.19 28.60 -32.17
C ASP A 281 -19.35 27.24 -31.46
N PHE A 282 -20.51 26.62 -31.65
CA PHE A 282 -20.84 25.33 -31.02
C PHE A 282 -21.25 24.29 -32.06
N THR A 283 -20.28 23.48 -32.50
CA THR A 283 -20.43 22.50 -33.59
C THR A 283 -21.61 21.55 -33.38
N THR A 284 -21.79 21.02 -32.16
CA THR A 284 -22.86 20.06 -31.87
C THR A 284 -24.25 20.66 -32.10
N LEU A 285 -24.48 21.91 -31.70
CA LEU A 285 -25.77 22.58 -31.92
C LEU A 285 -26.00 22.84 -33.41
N LYS A 286 -24.99 23.34 -34.13
CA LYS A 286 -25.06 23.55 -35.57
C LYS A 286 -25.42 22.26 -36.31
N THR A 287 -24.79 21.14 -35.95
CA THR A 287 -25.08 19.83 -36.56
C THR A 287 -26.54 19.43 -36.39
N GLU A 288 -27.07 19.46 -35.16
CA GLU A 288 -28.46 19.07 -34.89
C GLU A 288 -29.42 20.01 -35.64
N VAL A 289 -29.31 21.32 -35.41
CA VAL A 289 -30.24 22.32 -35.97
C VAL A 289 -30.25 22.31 -37.50
N TYR A 290 -29.08 22.22 -38.16
CA TYR A 290 -29.03 22.18 -39.63
C TYR A 290 -29.58 20.88 -40.19
N GLN A 291 -29.40 19.75 -39.49
CA GLN A 291 -30.01 18.49 -39.89
C GLN A 291 -31.53 18.57 -39.83
N ASP A 292 -32.06 19.13 -38.74
CA ASP A 292 -33.51 19.20 -38.51
C ASP A 292 -34.19 20.22 -39.44
N LEU A 293 -33.56 21.37 -39.70
CA LEU A 293 -34.01 22.32 -40.73
C LEU A 293 -33.98 21.71 -42.12
N SER A 294 -32.91 20.97 -42.46
CA SER A 294 -32.84 20.25 -43.73
C SER A 294 -34.02 19.27 -43.87
N ASN A 295 -34.28 18.45 -42.84
CA ASN A 295 -35.38 17.50 -42.84
C ASN A 295 -36.76 18.19 -42.94
N TYR A 296 -36.93 19.31 -42.23
CA TYR A 296 -38.13 20.14 -42.29
C TYR A 296 -38.37 20.65 -43.71
N TYR A 297 -37.35 21.27 -44.33
CA TYR A 297 -37.47 21.88 -45.66
C TYR A 297 -37.65 20.85 -46.79
N ASP A 298 -37.09 19.64 -46.67
CA ASP A 298 -37.41 18.54 -47.58
C ASP A 298 -38.88 18.11 -47.47
N LEU A 299 -39.41 18.02 -46.24
CA LEU A 299 -40.81 17.67 -46.01
C LEU A 299 -41.76 18.71 -46.62
N VAL A 300 -41.53 20.00 -46.37
CA VAL A 300 -42.36 21.10 -46.90
C VAL A 300 -42.05 21.44 -48.37
N LYS A 301 -41.14 20.70 -49.01
CA LYS A 301 -40.74 20.83 -50.43
C LYS A 301 -40.12 22.18 -50.80
N ASP A 302 -39.48 22.85 -49.86
CA ASP A 302 -38.67 24.05 -50.08
C ASP A 302 -37.22 23.64 -50.45
N MET A 303 -37.01 23.37 -51.74
CA MET A 303 -35.73 22.88 -52.25
C MET A 303 -34.54 23.84 -52.05
N PRO A 304 -34.67 25.17 -52.22
CA PRO A 304 -33.59 26.11 -51.94
C PRO A 304 -33.07 26.02 -50.48
N ASN A 305 -33.98 26.07 -49.50
CA ASN A 305 -33.59 26.03 -48.09
C ASN A 305 -33.10 24.64 -47.68
N TYR A 306 -33.71 23.57 -48.20
CA TYR A 306 -33.19 22.21 -48.04
C TYR A 306 -31.72 22.11 -48.47
N LYS A 307 -31.40 22.53 -49.70
CA LYS A 307 -30.02 22.48 -50.22
C LYS A 307 -29.06 23.30 -49.38
N HIS A 308 -29.49 24.46 -48.89
CA HIS A 308 -28.69 25.33 -48.02
C HIS A 308 -28.30 24.63 -46.72
N TYR A 309 -29.28 24.20 -45.92
CA TYR A 309 -29.02 23.57 -44.62
C TYR A 309 -28.38 22.19 -44.74
N ASN A 310 -28.74 21.40 -45.75
CA ASN A 310 -28.08 20.12 -46.02
C ASN A 310 -26.58 20.31 -46.36
N LYS A 311 -26.23 21.36 -47.11
CA LYS A 311 -24.82 21.69 -47.39
C LYS A 311 -24.07 22.05 -46.10
N LEU A 312 -24.65 22.91 -45.26
CA LEU A 312 -24.04 23.31 -43.98
C LEU A 312 -23.83 22.09 -43.06
N TYR A 313 -24.84 21.24 -42.93
CA TYR A 313 -24.76 19.99 -42.17
C TYR A 313 -23.63 19.07 -42.68
N ASN A 314 -23.59 18.80 -43.98
CA ASN A 314 -22.59 17.90 -44.56
C ASN A 314 -21.15 18.40 -44.42
N ILE A 315 -20.92 19.70 -44.51
CA ILE A 315 -19.58 20.30 -44.26
C ILE A 315 -19.10 19.96 -42.85
N ILE A 316 -19.96 20.11 -41.84
CA ILE A 316 -19.62 19.84 -40.44
C ILE A 316 -19.34 18.35 -40.24
N VAL A 317 -20.23 17.47 -40.72
CA VAL A 317 -20.09 16.01 -40.56
C VAL A 317 -18.80 15.49 -41.22
N GLN A 318 -18.48 15.95 -42.43
CA GLN A 318 -17.24 15.54 -43.10
C GLN A 318 -15.98 15.97 -42.35
N SER A 319 -15.99 17.18 -41.76
CA SER A 319 -14.91 17.64 -40.88
C SER A 319 -14.74 16.72 -39.68
N GLN A 320 -15.85 16.37 -39.01
CA GLN A 320 -15.83 15.55 -37.80
C GLN A 320 -15.37 14.10 -38.07
N ILE A 321 -15.79 13.50 -39.20
CA ILE A 321 -15.34 12.16 -39.62
C ILE A 321 -13.82 12.14 -39.84
N LYS A 322 -13.28 13.17 -40.52
CA LYS A 322 -11.84 13.30 -40.78
C LYS A 322 -11.04 13.38 -39.47
N GLU A 323 -11.50 14.14 -38.50
CA GLU A 323 -10.87 14.28 -37.17
C GLU A 323 -10.95 13.00 -36.33
N ASN A 324 -12.11 12.34 -36.31
CA ASN A 324 -12.32 11.10 -35.58
C ASN A 324 -11.41 9.97 -36.11
N LYS A 325 -11.26 9.88 -37.44
CA LYS A 325 -10.38 8.90 -38.08
C LYS A 325 -8.90 9.10 -37.70
N GLN A 326 -8.43 10.33 -37.58
CA GLN A 326 -7.06 10.64 -37.12
C GLN A 326 -6.86 10.35 -35.64
N SER A 327 -7.96 10.29 -34.88
CA SER A 327 -7.93 10.19 -33.43
C SER A 327 -7.92 8.73 -32.94
N ALA A 328 -8.68 7.84 -33.56
CA ALA A 328 -8.92 6.46 -33.11
C ALA A 328 -7.65 5.64 -32.82
N ASP A 329 -6.70 5.55 -33.75
CA ASP A 329 -5.51 4.68 -33.64
C ASP A 329 -4.63 5.04 -32.43
N LYS A 330 -4.51 6.34 -32.15
CA LYS A 330 -3.71 6.86 -31.04
C LYS A 330 -4.41 6.64 -29.70
N ILE A 331 -5.74 6.74 -29.61
CA ILE A 331 -6.48 6.47 -28.36
C ILE A 331 -6.33 5.00 -27.97
N VAL A 332 -6.50 4.08 -28.93
CA VAL A 332 -6.33 2.64 -28.69
C VAL A 332 -4.94 2.34 -28.13
N SER A 333 -3.89 2.98 -28.68
CA SER A 333 -2.52 2.84 -28.15
C SER A 333 -2.37 3.33 -26.70
N SER A 334 -3.08 4.40 -26.32
CA SER A 334 -3.04 4.96 -24.97
C SER A 334 -3.80 4.10 -23.95
N ILE A 335 -4.94 3.53 -24.34
CA ILE A 335 -5.70 2.56 -23.55
C ILE A 335 -4.84 1.33 -23.27
N ASN A 336 -4.16 0.80 -24.29
CA ASN A 336 -3.30 -0.36 -24.14
C ASN A 336 -2.15 -0.07 -23.15
N LYS A 337 -1.57 1.12 -23.18
CA LYS A 337 -0.54 1.53 -22.19
C LYS A 337 -1.09 1.61 -20.77
N GLU A 338 -2.30 2.12 -20.57
CA GLU A 338 -2.94 2.20 -19.25
C GLU A 338 -3.32 0.81 -18.71
N ALA A 339 -3.90 -0.05 -19.55
CA ALA A 339 -4.17 -1.44 -19.23
C ALA A 339 -2.89 -2.19 -18.84
N GLN A 340 -1.80 -1.97 -19.57
CA GLN A 340 -0.50 -2.57 -19.27
C GLN A 340 0.08 -2.09 -17.93
N ARG A 341 -0.07 -0.81 -17.58
CA ARG A 341 0.33 -0.27 -16.25
C ARG A 341 -0.47 -0.92 -15.12
N SER A 342 -1.79 -1.04 -15.29
CA SER A 342 -2.66 -1.69 -14.30
C SER A 342 -2.39 -3.19 -14.17
N SER A 343 -1.89 -3.86 -15.21
CA SER A 343 -1.45 -5.25 -15.14
C SER A 343 -0.12 -5.39 -14.39
N LYS A 344 0.85 -4.51 -14.69
CA LYS A 344 2.19 -4.54 -14.07
C LYS A 344 2.16 -4.30 -12.57
N SER A 345 1.21 -3.49 -12.08
CA SER A 345 1.00 -3.34 -10.63
C SER A 345 0.54 -4.63 -9.96
N LYS A 346 -0.26 -5.48 -10.62
CA LYS A 346 -0.71 -6.76 -10.06
C LYS A 346 0.43 -7.79 -10.00
N GLU A 347 1.30 -7.82 -11.01
CA GLU A 347 2.50 -8.68 -11.00
C GLU A 347 3.43 -8.38 -9.82
N ASN A 348 3.64 -7.09 -9.51
CA ASN A 348 4.47 -6.67 -8.37
C ASN A 348 3.95 -7.21 -7.02
N TYR A 349 2.63 -7.30 -6.82
CA TYR A 349 2.06 -7.91 -5.62
C TYR A 349 2.32 -9.42 -5.53
N LEU A 350 2.29 -10.13 -6.66
CA LEU A 350 2.61 -11.55 -6.71
C LEU A 350 4.08 -11.81 -6.40
N TYR A 351 5.00 -10.99 -6.91
CA TYR A 351 6.42 -11.08 -6.56
C TYR A 351 6.68 -10.80 -5.08
N LEU A 352 6.01 -9.78 -4.51
CA LEU A 352 6.11 -9.48 -3.07
C LEU A 352 5.61 -10.65 -2.21
N LEU A 353 4.46 -11.24 -2.57
CA LEU A 353 3.92 -12.41 -1.88
C LEU A 353 4.90 -13.61 -1.97
N GLY A 354 5.46 -13.86 -3.15
CA GLY A 354 6.47 -14.91 -3.35
C GLY A 354 7.73 -14.68 -2.50
N PHE A 355 8.18 -13.43 -2.38
CA PHE A 355 9.33 -13.08 -1.55
C PHE A 355 9.06 -13.30 -0.04
N ILE A 356 7.87 -12.93 0.44
CA ILE A 356 7.46 -13.18 1.82
C ILE A 356 7.42 -14.69 2.12
N LEU A 357 6.82 -15.49 1.22
CA LEU A 357 6.77 -16.94 1.35
C LEU A 357 8.18 -17.57 1.32
N PHE A 358 9.09 -17.04 0.50
CA PHE A 358 10.48 -17.47 0.48
C PHE A 358 11.19 -17.21 1.81
N ILE A 359 11.02 -16.02 2.42
CA ILE A 359 11.59 -15.70 3.73
C ILE A 359 11.03 -16.63 4.81
N LEU A 360 9.73 -16.89 4.82
CA LEU A 360 9.11 -17.80 5.77
C LEU A 360 9.62 -19.23 5.62
N SER A 361 9.76 -19.73 4.39
CA SER A 361 10.35 -21.04 4.12
C SER A 361 11.82 -21.11 4.56
N PHE A 362 12.61 -20.09 4.23
CA PHE A 362 14.02 -20.04 4.59
C PHE A 362 14.25 -20.00 6.11
N THR A 363 13.48 -19.19 6.83
CA THR A 363 13.52 -19.13 8.30
C THR A 363 13.09 -20.45 8.93
N PHE A 364 12.07 -21.11 8.38
CA PHE A 364 11.64 -22.44 8.82
C PHE A 364 12.74 -23.50 8.59
N ILE A 365 13.41 -23.48 7.44
CA ILE A 365 14.54 -24.37 7.15
C ILE A 365 15.68 -24.16 8.15
N LEU A 366 16.05 -22.90 8.43
CA LEU A 366 17.07 -22.58 9.43
C LEU A 366 16.69 -23.08 10.82
N TYR A 367 15.42 -22.90 11.22
CA TYR A 367 14.90 -23.42 12.48
C TYR A 367 15.01 -24.96 12.56
N VAL A 368 14.64 -25.68 11.50
CA VAL A 368 14.75 -27.15 11.42
C VAL A 368 16.22 -27.59 11.53
N ILE A 369 17.14 -26.92 10.83
CA ILE A 369 18.58 -27.21 10.89
C ILE A 369 19.11 -26.99 12.30
N HIS A 370 18.75 -25.87 12.94
CA HIS A 370 19.17 -25.55 14.29
C HIS A 370 18.71 -26.62 15.28
N LYS A 371 17.42 -26.99 15.25
CA LYS A 371 16.84 -28.01 16.11
C LYS A 371 17.47 -29.39 15.90
N LYS A 372 17.82 -29.74 14.65
CA LYS A 372 18.54 -30.99 14.34
C LYS A 372 19.95 -31.00 14.92
N ARG A 373 20.66 -29.86 14.91
CA ARG A 373 22.01 -29.73 15.52
C ARG A 373 21.96 -29.88 17.04
N GLU A 374 20.96 -29.28 17.70
CA GLU A 374 20.79 -29.41 19.15
C GLU A 374 20.57 -30.87 19.55
N LYS A 375 19.70 -31.59 18.83
CA LYS A 375 19.45 -33.02 19.09
C LYS A 375 20.71 -33.88 18.95
N LYS A 376 21.55 -33.62 17.94
CA LYS A 376 22.82 -34.36 17.76
C LYS A 376 23.78 -34.16 18.94
N LYS A 377 23.94 -32.91 19.40
CA LYS A 377 24.80 -32.59 20.57
C LYS A 377 24.30 -33.26 21.84
N PHE A 378 22.99 -33.24 22.07
CA PHE A 378 22.36 -33.92 23.19
C PHE A 378 22.67 -35.44 23.19
N GLN A 379 22.54 -36.09 22.03
CA GLN A 379 22.87 -37.51 21.92
C GLN A 379 24.36 -37.81 22.18
N GLN A 380 25.27 -36.93 21.73
CA GLN A 380 26.71 -37.08 21.95
C GLN A 380 27.07 -37.02 23.44
N ILE A 381 26.54 -36.04 24.18
CA ILE A 381 26.87 -35.90 25.61
C ILE A 381 26.33 -37.07 26.44
N LEU A 382 25.15 -37.61 26.10
CA LEU A 382 24.63 -38.81 26.75
C LEU A 382 25.47 -40.05 26.45
N LYS A 383 25.98 -40.18 25.21
CA LYS A 383 26.91 -41.26 24.85
C LYS A 383 28.20 -41.17 25.67
N LEU A 384 28.79 -39.97 25.79
CA LEU A 384 30.00 -39.74 26.58
C LEU A 384 29.79 -40.06 28.07
N LEU A 385 28.64 -39.71 28.64
CA LEU A 385 28.27 -40.10 29.99
C LEU A 385 28.20 -41.61 30.18
N LYS A 386 27.56 -42.31 29.24
CA LYS A 386 27.45 -43.78 29.29
C LYS A 386 28.81 -44.45 29.20
N GLU A 387 29.70 -43.99 28.33
CA GLU A 387 31.08 -44.49 28.20
C GLU A 387 31.88 -44.24 29.48
N ARG A 388 31.73 -43.05 30.09
CA ARG A 388 32.38 -42.70 31.36
C ARG A 388 31.92 -43.59 32.52
N ASN A 389 30.61 -43.82 32.63
CA ASN A 389 30.04 -44.70 33.66
C ASN A 389 30.48 -46.16 33.48
N LEU A 390 30.57 -46.66 32.23
CA LEU A 390 31.08 -48.00 31.94
C LEU A 390 32.56 -48.16 32.30
N GLN A 391 33.41 -47.16 32.05
CA GLN A 391 34.82 -47.17 32.44
C GLN A 391 35.01 -47.12 33.97
N SER A 392 34.17 -46.36 34.67
CA SER A 392 34.16 -46.31 36.14
C SER A 392 33.82 -47.67 36.73
N ASN A 393 32.79 -48.34 36.20
CA ASN A 393 32.36 -49.66 36.67
C ASN A 393 33.35 -50.78 36.30
N ALA A 394 33.98 -50.71 35.12
CA ALA A 394 35.01 -51.66 34.71
C ALA A 394 36.28 -51.57 35.59
N SER A 395 36.63 -50.36 36.06
CA SER A 395 37.74 -50.14 37.00
C SER A 395 37.45 -50.65 38.42
N GLU A 396 36.19 -50.72 38.83
CA GLU A 396 35.79 -51.33 40.12
C GLU A 396 35.84 -52.87 40.03
N ILE A 397 35.45 -53.44 38.88
CA ILE A 397 35.49 -54.89 38.64
C ILE A 397 36.93 -55.40 38.47
N SER A 398 37.81 -54.64 37.79
CA SER A 398 39.22 -55.02 37.62
C SER A 398 40.02 -54.98 38.93
N LYS A 399 39.62 -54.16 39.92
CA LYS A 399 40.24 -54.13 41.25
C LYS A 399 39.82 -55.29 42.15
N ALA A 400 38.67 -55.91 41.91
CA ALA A 400 38.25 -57.10 42.63
C ALA A 400 39.00 -58.38 42.22
N LEU A 401 39.80 -58.34 41.14
CA LEU A 401 40.41 -59.53 40.52
C LEU A 401 41.95 -59.45 40.40
N SER A 402 42.63 -58.49 41.03
CA SER A 402 44.08 -58.33 40.82
C SER A 402 44.84 -57.85 42.07
N GLU A 403 44.81 -58.67 43.13
CA GLU A 403 45.98 -58.83 44.00
C GLU A 403 46.79 -60.01 43.48
N ASN A 404 47.68 -59.77 42.51
CA ASN A 404 49.00 -60.40 42.43
C ASN A 404 49.76 -59.99 41.17
N LYS A 405 51.09 -59.85 41.37
CA LYS A 405 52.18 -59.72 40.40
C LYS A 405 52.56 -58.29 39.95
N LYS A 406 53.63 -57.81 40.60
CA LYS A 406 54.53 -56.74 40.15
C LYS A 406 55.58 -57.24 39.14
N LEU A 407 56.17 -56.26 38.45
CA LEU A 407 57.40 -56.22 37.60
C LEU A 407 57.10 -56.57 36.13
N GLN A 408 57.33 -55.69 35.15
CA GLN A 408 58.60 -55.04 34.80
C GLN A 408 58.40 -53.69 34.06
N THR A 409 59.44 -52.85 34.12
CA THR A 409 59.51 -51.47 33.65
C THR A 409 60.28 -51.40 32.33
N GLU A 410 59.81 -50.63 31.36
CA GLU A 410 60.65 -50.11 30.28
C GLU A 410 60.46 -48.59 30.14
N GLU A 411 61.59 -47.92 29.98
CA GLU A 411 61.76 -46.47 30.04
C GLU A 411 61.28 -45.78 28.76
N LYS A 412 60.62 -44.63 28.94
CA LYS A 412 60.77 -43.52 27.98
C LYS A 412 60.71 -42.18 28.69
N GLN A 413 61.85 -41.50 28.63
CA GLN A 413 62.21 -40.31 29.37
C GLN A 413 61.53 -39.06 28.76
N SER A 414 60.63 -38.44 29.52
CA SER A 414 60.23 -37.04 29.32
C SER A 414 59.93 -36.42 30.69
N THR A 415 60.84 -35.55 31.17
CA THR A 415 60.68 -34.65 32.33
C THR A 415 59.84 -35.20 33.49
N LEU A 416 60.39 -36.17 34.23
CA LEU A 416 59.74 -36.70 35.43
C LEU A 416 59.76 -35.65 36.54
N MET A 417 58.58 -35.09 36.83
CA MET A 417 58.37 -34.19 37.96
C MET A 417 58.26 -34.95 39.30
N MET A 418 58.09 -36.27 39.24
CA MET A 418 58.03 -37.22 40.37
C MET A 418 58.38 -38.64 39.88
N SER A 419 58.57 -39.59 40.79
CA SER A 419 58.80 -40.99 40.40
C SER A 419 57.52 -41.66 39.87
N PRO A 420 57.63 -42.66 38.97
CA PRO A 420 56.46 -43.37 38.43
C PRO A 420 55.52 -43.95 39.49
N ALA A 421 56.07 -44.43 40.62
CA ALA A 421 55.27 -44.96 41.73
C ALA A 421 54.45 -43.87 42.45
N VAL A 422 54.99 -42.66 42.58
CA VAL A 422 54.28 -41.51 43.18
C VAL A 422 53.22 -41.00 42.21
N GLU A 423 53.51 -40.97 40.91
CA GLU A 423 52.54 -40.62 39.87
C GLU A 423 51.34 -41.57 39.88
N GLU A 424 51.58 -42.88 39.87
CA GLU A 424 50.53 -43.91 39.91
C GLU A 424 49.68 -43.81 41.19
N LEU A 425 50.32 -43.57 42.35
CA LEU A 425 49.62 -43.36 43.61
C LEU A 425 48.70 -42.12 43.56
N LEU A 426 49.17 -41.02 42.99
CA LEU A 426 48.36 -39.80 42.84
C LEU A 426 47.21 -39.99 41.84
N VAL A 427 47.41 -40.76 40.78
CA VAL A 427 46.36 -41.15 39.85
C VAL A 427 45.28 -41.99 40.56
N ASP A 428 45.67 -42.94 41.41
CA ASP A 428 44.70 -43.73 42.20
C ASP A 428 43.94 -42.88 43.22
N LYS A 429 44.65 -41.99 43.93
CA LYS A 429 44.05 -41.02 44.86
C LYS A 429 43.05 -40.08 44.14
N LEU A 430 43.39 -39.60 42.94
CA LEU A 430 42.47 -38.83 42.09
C LEU A 430 41.25 -39.65 41.65
N ARG A 431 41.43 -40.91 41.27
CA ARG A 431 40.31 -41.79 40.90
C ARG A 431 39.33 -41.98 42.06
N LYS A 432 39.84 -42.21 43.28
CA LYS A 432 39.00 -42.30 44.49
C LYS A 432 38.26 -40.99 44.77
N PHE A 433 38.91 -39.85 44.53
CA PHE A 433 38.27 -38.55 44.63
C PHE A 433 37.15 -38.35 43.60
N GLU A 434 37.33 -38.82 42.35
CA GLU A 434 36.32 -38.77 41.29
C GLU A 434 35.08 -39.63 41.57
N LEU A 435 35.26 -40.77 42.25
CA LEU A 435 34.16 -41.65 42.68
C LEU A 435 33.34 -41.04 43.82
N GLY A 436 33.96 -40.19 44.64
CA GLY A 436 33.28 -39.45 45.70
C GLY A 436 32.67 -38.14 45.18
N ASN A 437 31.77 -37.53 45.96
CA ASN A 437 31.14 -36.26 45.57
C ASN A 437 31.87 -35.02 46.11
N LYS A 438 33.09 -35.14 46.65
CA LYS A 438 33.79 -34.02 47.31
C LYS A 438 34.09 -32.86 46.35
N PHE A 439 34.13 -33.11 45.03
CA PHE A 439 34.26 -32.06 44.02
C PHE A 439 33.06 -31.10 43.96
N THR A 440 31.89 -31.45 44.50
CA THR A 440 30.72 -30.54 44.55
C THR A 440 30.84 -29.50 45.67
N ASN A 441 31.85 -29.58 46.54
CA ASN A 441 32.09 -28.52 47.51
C ASN A 441 32.58 -27.25 46.78
N ASN A 442 31.88 -26.13 46.99
CA ASN A 442 32.18 -24.85 46.33
C ASN A 442 33.53 -24.24 46.77
N SER A 443 34.07 -24.66 47.92
CA SER A 443 35.35 -24.19 48.47
C SER A 443 36.56 -24.99 48.00
N ILE A 444 36.35 -26.02 47.17
CA ILE A 444 37.45 -26.86 46.68
C ILE A 444 38.38 -26.06 45.76
N SER A 445 39.64 -26.01 46.13
CA SER A 445 40.74 -25.38 45.39
C SER A 445 41.85 -26.41 45.17
N LEU A 446 42.80 -26.09 44.28
CA LEU A 446 43.96 -26.94 44.05
C LEU A 446 44.74 -27.19 45.35
N SER A 447 44.83 -26.18 46.21
CA SER A 447 45.49 -26.28 47.53
C SER A 447 44.73 -27.18 48.50
N SER A 448 43.40 -27.06 48.56
CA SER A 448 42.60 -27.92 49.45
C SER A 448 42.60 -29.38 48.97
N LEU A 449 42.57 -29.60 47.64
CA LEU A 449 42.63 -30.96 47.09
C LEU A 449 44.02 -31.57 47.26
N SER A 450 45.11 -30.81 47.07
CA SER A 450 46.46 -31.33 47.30
C SER A 450 46.66 -31.74 48.75
N THR A 451 46.12 -30.97 49.70
CA THR A 451 46.11 -31.33 51.12
C THR A 451 45.30 -32.60 51.37
N LEU A 452 44.09 -32.71 50.80
CA LEU A 452 43.22 -33.89 50.92
C LEU A 452 43.87 -35.17 50.37
N LEU A 453 44.70 -35.05 49.33
CA LEU A 453 45.41 -36.17 48.72
C LEU A 453 46.83 -36.34 49.27
N GLU A 454 47.21 -35.58 50.30
CA GLU A 454 48.53 -35.59 50.96
C GLU A 454 49.69 -35.39 49.97
N THR A 455 49.59 -34.35 49.14
CA THR A 455 50.60 -33.97 48.15
C THR A 455 50.74 -32.46 48.03
N ASN A 456 51.71 -32.00 47.24
CA ASN A 456 51.84 -30.58 46.93
C ASN A 456 51.02 -30.19 45.68
N SER A 457 50.57 -28.94 45.62
CA SER A 457 49.73 -28.43 44.52
C SER A 457 50.42 -28.50 43.15
N LYS A 458 51.75 -28.43 43.11
CA LYS A 458 52.56 -28.49 41.88
C LYS A 458 52.45 -29.88 41.24
N TYR A 459 52.61 -30.94 42.05
CA TYR A 459 52.51 -32.34 41.64
C TYR A 459 51.08 -32.68 41.24
N LEU A 460 50.10 -32.26 42.03
CA LEU A 460 48.70 -32.49 41.70
C LEU A 460 48.30 -31.81 40.38
N SER A 461 48.70 -30.55 40.17
CA SER A 461 48.42 -29.86 38.91
C SER A 461 49.11 -30.54 37.72
N TYR A 462 50.34 -31.02 37.91
CA TYR A 462 51.05 -31.77 36.88
C TYR A 462 50.32 -33.06 36.51
N VAL A 463 49.92 -33.86 37.51
CA VAL A 463 49.19 -35.13 37.29
C VAL A 463 47.84 -34.89 36.62
N ILE A 464 47.09 -33.85 37.02
CA ILE A 464 45.81 -33.51 36.37
C ILE A 464 46.05 -33.08 34.92
N ASN A 465 47.03 -32.22 34.66
CA ASN A 465 47.34 -31.79 33.30
C ASN A 465 47.79 -32.98 32.42
N LEU A 466 48.65 -33.85 32.95
CA LEU A 466 49.20 -35.00 32.23
C LEU A 466 48.13 -36.07 31.92
N HIS A 467 47.34 -36.47 32.91
CA HIS A 467 46.40 -37.59 32.79
C HIS A 467 44.99 -37.19 32.36
N LYS A 468 44.60 -35.92 32.56
CA LYS A 468 43.26 -35.42 32.23
C LYS A 468 43.27 -34.34 31.16
N GLY A 469 44.45 -33.85 30.75
CA GLY A 469 44.61 -32.85 29.68
C GLY A 469 44.00 -31.49 30.02
N LYS A 470 43.82 -31.16 31.31
CA LYS A 470 43.01 -30.03 31.79
C LYS A 470 43.68 -29.33 32.97
N ASP A 471 43.52 -28.01 33.04
CA ASP A 471 43.79 -27.28 34.27
C ASP A 471 42.81 -27.69 35.38
N PHE A 472 43.18 -27.45 36.64
CA PHE A 472 42.37 -27.82 37.80
C PHE A 472 40.92 -27.31 37.73
N ASN A 473 40.70 -26.06 37.30
CA ASN A 473 39.35 -25.49 37.26
C ASN A 473 38.51 -26.18 36.17
N SER A 474 39.08 -26.39 34.98
CA SER A 474 38.40 -27.11 33.90
C SER A 474 38.09 -28.55 34.28
N TYR A 475 39.02 -29.21 34.98
CA TYR A 475 38.84 -30.57 35.50
C TYR A 475 37.69 -30.67 36.51
N ILE A 476 37.71 -29.87 37.58
CA ILE A 476 36.65 -29.89 38.60
C ILE A 476 35.29 -29.50 38.00
N ASN A 477 35.26 -28.47 37.17
CA ASN A 477 34.03 -28.02 36.53
C ASN A 477 33.41 -29.09 35.64
N GLU A 478 34.22 -29.84 34.89
CA GLU A 478 33.73 -30.95 34.09
C GLU A 478 33.13 -32.07 34.95
N LEU A 479 33.78 -32.46 36.05
CA LEU A 479 33.25 -33.43 37.01
C LEU A 479 31.87 -33.00 37.53
N ARG A 480 31.74 -31.72 37.91
CA ARG A 480 30.47 -31.14 38.39
C ARG A 480 29.35 -31.18 37.35
N ILE A 481 29.66 -30.90 36.07
CA ILE A 481 28.68 -30.98 34.98
C ILE A 481 28.26 -32.43 34.73
N PHE A 482 29.21 -33.38 34.69
CA PHE A 482 28.85 -34.79 34.51
C PHE A 482 28.05 -35.33 35.70
N TYR A 483 28.38 -34.93 36.92
CA TYR A 483 27.62 -35.27 38.12
C TYR A 483 26.16 -34.85 38.03
N ILE A 484 25.90 -33.58 37.67
CA ILE A 484 24.51 -33.10 37.61
C ILE A 484 23.73 -33.74 36.47
N ILE A 485 24.36 -34.00 35.33
CA ILE A 485 23.69 -34.72 34.25
C ILE A 485 23.39 -36.17 34.66
N ASN A 486 24.33 -36.84 35.33
CA ASN A 486 24.11 -38.17 35.87
C ASN A 486 22.98 -38.20 36.90
N LYS A 487 22.85 -37.17 37.76
CA LYS A 487 21.68 -37.03 38.65
C LYS A 487 20.38 -36.85 37.87
N ILE A 488 20.37 -36.02 36.83
CA ILE A 488 19.20 -35.83 35.95
C ILE A 488 18.79 -37.13 35.27
N GLU A 489 19.75 -37.96 34.84
CA GLU A 489 19.46 -39.25 34.19
C GLU A 489 18.90 -40.31 35.13
N ASN A 490 19.42 -40.38 36.37
CA ASN A 490 19.06 -41.40 37.35
C ASN A 490 17.85 -41.01 38.23
N ASP A 491 17.63 -39.71 38.45
CA ASP A 491 16.47 -39.19 39.19
C ASP A 491 15.78 -38.09 38.38
N THR A 492 14.59 -38.42 37.87
CA THR A 492 13.81 -37.57 36.97
C THR A 492 13.33 -36.28 37.62
N ILE A 493 13.29 -36.20 38.96
CA ILE A 493 12.88 -34.98 39.69
C ILE A 493 13.88 -33.85 39.42
N TYR A 494 15.17 -34.17 39.26
CA TYR A 494 16.21 -33.17 38.99
C TYR A 494 16.03 -32.46 37.64
N ALA A 495 15.36 -33.08 36.67
CA ALA A 495 15.03 -32.42 35.40
C ALA A 495 14.00 -31.28 35.56
N ASN A 496 13.28 -31.23 36.68
CA ASN A 496 12.24 -30.23 36.96
C ASN A 496 12.71 -29.11 37.91
N TYR A 497 13.92 -29.21 38.48
CA TYR A 497 14.46 -28.15 39.31
C TYR A 497 14.90 -26.92 38.52
N LYS A 498 14.89 -25.77 39.19
CA LYS A 498 15.41 -24.52 38.64
C LYS A 498 16.90 -24.65 38.36
N ILE A 499 17.40 -24.02 37.29
CA ILE A 499 18.84 -24.08 36.95
C ILE A 499 19.73 -23.53 38.09
N SER A 500 19.23 -22.57 38.88
CA SER A 500 19.93 -22.07 40.06
C SER A 500 20.17 -23.16 41.11
N TYR A 501 19.20 -24.07 41.30
CA TYR A 501 19.32 -25.21 42.20
C TYR A 501 20.33 -26.23 41.66
N LEU A 502 20.25 -26.57 40.37
CA LEU A 502 21.22 -27.48 39.72
C LEU A 502 22.66 -26.94 39.80
N ALA A 503 22.83 -25.63 39.69
CA ALA A 503 24.12 -24.96 39.85
C ALA A 503 24.67 -25.12 41.28
N GLN A 504 23.83 -24.88 42.29
CA GLN A 504 24.21 -25.03 43.70
C GLN A 504 24.54 -26.49 44.03
N GLU A 505 23.68 -27.42 43.62
CA GLU A 505 23.83 -28.86 43.85
C GLU A 505 25.14 -29.42 43.26
N SER A 506 25.57 -28.87 42.13
CA SER A 506 26.82 -29.25 41.47
C SER A 506 28.04 -28.45 41.96
N GLY A 507 27.90 -27.55 42.93
CA GLY A 507 29.02 -26.84 43.55
C GLY A 507 29.45 -25.54 42.87
N PHE A 508 28.60 -24.95 42.02
CA PHE A 508 28.87 -23.65 41.40
C PHE A 508 28.39 -22.50 42.30
N SER A 509 29.20 -21.44 42.37
CA SER A 509 28.89 -20.23 43.14
C SER A 509 27.84 -19.32 42.47
N SER A 510 27.50 -19.54 41.20
CA SER A 510 26.47 -18.77 40.51
C SER A 510 25.83 -19.52 39.34
N HIS A 511 24.57 -19.19 39.08
CA HIS A 511 23.82 -19.66 37.91
C HIS A 511 24.50 -19.32 36.58
N SER A 512 25.07 -18.12 36.45
CA SER A 512 25.73 -17.67 35.22
C SER A 512 26.99 -18.48 34.93
N LYS A 513 27.82 -18.74 35.95
CA LYS A 513 29.03 -19.56 35.82
C LYS A 513 28.68 -21.01 35.46
N PHE A 514 27.67 -21.58 36.13
CA PHE A 514 27.15 -22.90 35.79
C PHE A 514 26.69 -22.96 34.33
N SER A 515 25.86 -22.02 33.87
CA SER A 515 25.29 -22.04 32.52
C SER A 515 26.37 -21.91 31.43
N ALA A 516 27.38 -21.07 31.65
CA ALA A 516 28.50 -20.92 30.74
C ALA A 516 29.35 -22.21 30.65
N VAL A 517 29.68 -22.79 31.80
CA VAL A 517 30.47 -24.04 31.88
C VAL A 517 29.68 -25.22 31.33
N PHE A 518 28.39 -25.34 31.66
CA PHE A 518 27.50 -26.38 31.14
C PHE A 518 27.44 -26.32 29.61
N LYS A 519 27.30 -25.12 29.01
CA LYS A 519 27.35 -24.96 27.55
C LYS A 519 28.72 -25.27 26.97
N LYS A 520 29.82 -24.95 27.66
CA LYS A 520 31.18 -25.28 27.23
C LYS A 520 31.43 -26.79 27.22
N VAL A 521 30.95 -27.51 28.23
CA VAL A 521 31.13 -28.97 28.39
C VAL A 521 30.17 -29.76 27.50
N THR A 522 28.90 -29.38 27.44
CA THR A 522 27.86 -30.16 26.73
C THR A 522 27.56 -29.66 25.31
N GLY A 523 28.03 -28.47 24.96
CA GLY A 523 27.69 -27.80 23.70
C GLY A 523 26.27 -27.21 23.64
N LEU A 524 25.48 -27.33 24.73
CA LEU A 524 24.08 -26.89 24.84
C LEU A 524 23.88 -26.05 26.13
N PRO A 525 23.04 -25.00 26.09
CA PRO A 525 22.58 -24.37 27.33
C PRO A 525 21.82 -25.36 28.23
N PRO A 526 21.86 -25.22 29.57
CA PRO A 526 21.12 -26.08 30.48
C PRO A 526 19.62 -26.19 30.17
N THR A 527 18.98 -25.09 29.77
CA THR A 527 17.56 -25.05 29.42
C THR A 527 17.24 -25.95 28.22
N VAL A 528 18.01 -25.80 27.13
CA VAL A 528 17.89 -26.64 25.92
C VAL A 528 18.16 -28.11 26.24
N PHE A 529 19.17 -28.38 27.08
CA PHE A 529 19.47 -29.75 27.52
C PHE A 529 18.28 -30.39 28.26
N LEU A 530 17.69 -29.68 29.23
CA LEU A 530 16.53 -30.17 29.99
C LEU A 530 15.28 -30.37 29.11
N GLU A 531 15.02 -29.46 28.17
CA GLU A 531 13.92 -29.61 27.22
C GLU A 531 14.07 -30.86 26.33
N GLN A 532 15.29 -31.10 25.80
CA GLN A 532 15.60 -32.29 25.02
C GLN A 532 15.50 -33.57 25.88
N TYR A 533 15.96 -33.52 27.13
CA TYR A 533 15.85 -34.62 28.07
C TYR A 533 14.39 -35.01 28.33
N LYS A 534 13.53 -34.03 28.70
CA LYS A 534 12.09 -34.25 28.91
C LYS A 534 11.40 -34.82 27.66
N SER A 535 11.69 -34.24 26.50
CA SER A 535 11.17 -34.70 25.21
C SER A 535 11.63 -36.11 24.81
N SER A 536 12.79 -36.56 25.30
CA SER A 536 13.31 -37.91 25.04
C SER A 536 12.68 -38.97 25.94
N LYS A 537 12.31 -38.61 27.18
CA LYS A 537 11.65 -39.50 28.14
C LYS A 537 10.15 -39.64 27.85
N SER A 538 9.49 -38.58 27.39
CA SER A 538 8.07 -38.61 26.98
C SER A 538 7.78 -39.43 25.72
N LYS A 539 8.82 -39.86 24.97
CA LYS A 539 8.70 -40.73 23.79
C LYS A 539 9.00 -42.21 24.08
N LYS A 540 9.46 -42.51 25.30
CA LYS A 540 9.79 -43.88 25.76
C LYS A 540 8.70 -44.48 26.66
N ASN A 541 7.83 -43.62 27.21
CA ASN A 541 6.53 -43.99 27.76
C ASN A 541 5.49 -43.78 26.67
#